data_AF-A0A7V8VHF9-F1
#
_entry.id   AF-A0A7V8VHF9-F1
#
_cell.length_a   1.000
_cell.length_b   1.000
_cell.length_c   1.000
_cell.angle_alpha   90.00
_cell.angle_beta   90.00
_cell.angle_gamma   90.00
#
_symmetry.space_group_name_H-M   'P 1'
#
loop_
_entity.id
_entity.type
_entity.pdbx_description
1 polymer ?
#
loop_
_entity_poly.entity_id
_entity_poly.type
_entity_poly.pdbx_seq_one_letter_code
_entity_poly.pdbx_strand_id
1 'polypeptide(L)' 'LCERFDGLLDRIGHVQVADNPGRHQPGTGEIDYAYVFEHIDRSGYDGWVGLEYAPEGDTLSSLEWLDRYGLKA' A
#
# COMPACT_ATOMS: atom_id res chain seq x y z
N LEU A 1 -8.84 8.13 -4.47
CA LEU A 1 -7.86 7.05 -4.77
C LEU A 1 -8.57 5.82 -5.31
N CYS A 2 -9.39 5.14 -4.50
CA CYS A 2 -10.05 3.87 -4.85
C CYS A 2 -10.98 3.95 -6.08
N GLU A 3 -11.78 5.02 -6.23
CA GLU A 3 -12.62 5.18 -7.45
C GLU A 3 -11.80 5.19 -8.75
N ARG A 4 -10.60 5.79 -8.71
CA ARG A 4 -9.69 5.84 -9.86
C ARG A 4 -9.05 4.48 -10.13
N PHE A 5 -8.75 3.75 -9.07
CA PHE A 5 -8.24 2.38 -9.13
C PHE A 5 -9.26 1.46 -9.80
N ASP A 6 -10.52 1.49 -9.36
CA ASP A 6 -11.61 0.69 -9.94
C ASP A 6 -11.83 0.99 -11.42
N GLY A 7 -11.84 2.27 -11.78
CA GLY A 7 -12.02 2.71 -13.18
C GLY A 7 -10.85 2.38 -14.11
N LEU A 8 -9.73 1.88 -13.59
CA LEU A 8 -8.54 1.49 -14.36
C LEU A 8 -8.11 0.05 -14.10
N LEU A 9 -8.89 -0.74 -13.35
CA LEU A 9 -8.49 -2.05 -12.88
C LEU A 9 -8.01 -2.98 -14.01
N ASP A 10 -8.70 -2.94 -15.15
CA ASP A 10 -8.38 -3.69 -16.38
C ASP A 10 -7.06 -3.27 -17.06
N ARG A 11 -6.45 -2.17 -16.61
CA ARG A 11 -5.22 -1.59 -17.16
C ARG A 11 -4.08 -1.54 -16.14
N ILE A 12 -4.33 -1.84 -14.87
CA ILE A 12 -3.30 -1.81 -13.82
C ILE A 12 -2.48 -3.10 -13.91
N GLY A 13 -1.24 -2.97 -14.37
CA GLY A 13 -0.30 -4.11 -14.41
C GLY A 13 0.51 -4.31 -13.13
N HIS A 14 0.62 -3.27 -12.28
CA HIS A 14 1.32 -3.34 -11.00
C HIS A 14 0.89 -2.18 -10.08
N VAL A 15 0.98 -2.38 -8.77
CA VAL A 15 0.69 -1.36 -7.74
C VAL A 15 1.95 -1.16 -6.90
N GLN A 16 2.26 0.09 -6.55
CA GLN A 16 3.32 0.44 -5.62
C GLN A 16 2.75 1.36 -4.53
N VAL A 17 3.27 1.25 -3.30
CA VAL A 17 2.79 2.04 -2.15
C VAL A 17 3.91 2.72 -1.39
N ALA A 18 3.63 3.94 -0.94
CA ALA A 18 4.41 4.76 -0.03
C ALA A 18 3.50 5.87 0.53
N ASP A 19 3.64 6.19 1.81
CA ASP A 19 2.75 7.15 2.46
C ASP A 19 3.02 8.60 2.04
N ASN A 20 1.98 9.43 2.04
CA ASN A 20 2.04 10.83 1.63
C ASN A 20 2.00 11.76 2.86
N PRO A 21 2.80 12.85 2.92
CA PRO A 21 3.69 13.38 1.88
C PRO A 21 5.16 12.90 1.94
N GLY A 22 5.57 12.22 3.00
CA GLY A 22 6.98 11.89 3.25
C GLY A 22 7.57 10.79 2.35
N ARG A 23 6.73 9.99 1.69
CA ARG A 23 7.11 8.79 0.95
C ARG A 23 7.79 7.74 1.84
N HIS A 24 7.30 7.60 3.06
CA HIS A 24 7.73 6.61 4.05
C HIS A 24 6.78 5.41 4.10
N GLN A 25 6.99 4.48 5.03
CA GLN A 25 6.14 3.31 5.19
C GLN A 25 4.68 3.68 5.50
N PRO A 26 3.69 2.89 5.04
CA PRO A 26 2.28 3.07 5.41
C PRO A 26 2.05 3.30 6.91
N GLY A 27 1.30 4.35 7.24
CA GLY A 27 0.95 4.75 8.60
C GLY A 27 1.76 5.93 9.16
N THR A 28 2.66 6.53 8.38
CA THR A 28 3.42 7.73 8.76
C THR A 28 2.80 9.03 8.22
N GLY A 29 1.82 8.92 7.32
CA GLY A 29 1.24 10.03 6.58
C GLY A 29 -0.28 10.09 6.67
N GLU A 30 -0.90 10.65 5.64
CA GLU A 30 -2.34 10.95 5.61
C GLU A 30 -3.19 9.89 4.91
N ILE A 31 -2.58 8.91 4.24
CA ILE A 31 -3.33 7.88 3.50
C ILE A 31 -3.80 6.80 4.48
N ASP A 32 -5.11 6.56 4.51
CA ASP A 32 -5.69 5.42 5.22
C ASP A 32 -5.42 4.10 4.46
N TYR A 33 -4.23 3.55 4.66
CA TYR A 33 -3.81 2.31 4.03
C TYR A 33 -4.61 1.08 4.48
N ALA A 34 -5.27 1.12 5.65
CA ALA A 34 -6.16 0.03 6.06
C ALA A 34 -7.28 -0.15 5.04
N TYR A 35 -7.95 0.96 4.73
CA TYR A 35 -9.02 1.00 3.75
C TYR A 35 -8.52 0.69 2.33
N VAL A 36 -7.34 1.20 1.95
CA VAL A 36 -6.76 0.96 0.62
C VAL A 36 -6.48 -0.52 0.39
N PHE A 37 -5.85 -1.21 1.33
CA PHE A 37 -5.55 -2.64 1.18
C PHE A 37 -6.83 -3.48 1.16
N GLU A 38 -7.79 -3.21 2.05
CA GLU A 38 -9.09 -3.89 2.01
C GLU A 38 -9.82 -3.64 0.68
N HIS A 39 -9.71 -2.44 0.12
CA HIS A 39 -10.30 -2.12 -1.17
C HIS A 39 -9.64 -2.90 -2.31
N ILE A 40 -8.30 -2.97 -2.35
CA ILE A 40 -7.56 -3.75 -3.34
C ILE A 40 -7.96 -5.22 -3.26
N ASP A 41 -8.01 -5.81 -2.06
CA ASP A 41 -8.40 -7.21 -1.86
C ASP A 41 -9.80 -7.52 -2.40
N ARG A 42 -10.76 -6.59 -2.25
CA ARG A 42 -12.14 -6.75 -2.74
C ARG A 42 -12.31 -6.44 -4.23
N SER A 43 -11.35 -5.74 -4.84
CA SER A 43 -11.45 -5.27 -6.23
C SER A 43 -11.31 -6.40 -7.27
N GLY A 44 -10.69 -7.52 -6.89
CA GLY A 44 -10.32 -8.59 -7.80
C GLY A 44 -8.96 -8.40 -8.49
N TYR A 45 -8.17 -7.40 -8.09
CA TYR A 45 -6.76 -7.30 -8.47
C TYR A 45 -5.99 -8.51 -7.91
N ASP A 46 -5.28 -9.23 -8.79
CA ASP A 46 -4.56 -10.46 -8.48
C ASP A 46 -3.03 -10.31 -8.59
N GLY A 47 -2.56 -9.10 -8.86
CA GLY A 47 -1.14 -8.77 -8.97
C GLY A 47 -0.46 -8.47 -7.63
N TRP A 48 0.84 -8.19 -7.68
CA TRP A 48 1.64 -7.82 -6.51
C TRP A 48 1.49 -6.33 -6.16
N VAL A 49 1.65 -6.01 -4.87
CA VAL A 49 1.81 -4.65 -4.36
C VAL A 49 3.25 -4.44 -3.91
N GLY A 50 4.00 -3.59 -4.62
CA GLY A 50 5.38 -3.26 -4.30
C GLY A 50 5.49 -2.22 -3.18
N LEU A 51 6.39 -2.46 -2.23
CA LEU A 51 6.67 -1.55 -1.12
C LEU A 51 7.79 -0.57 -1.52
N GLU A 52 7.43 0.53 -2.20
CA GLU A 52 8.40 1.48 -2.79
C GLU A 52 8.46 2.80 -2.01
N TYR A 53 8.92 2.72 -0.76
CA TYR A 53 9.09 3.87 0.13
C TYR A 53 10.52 3.99 0.66
N ALA A 54 10.84 5.15 1.21
CA ALA A 54 12.06 5.38 1.98
C ALA A 54 11.77 5.14 3.47
N PRO A 55 12.34 4.13 4.13
CA PRO A 55 12.10 3.88 5.55
C PRO A 55 12.39 5.09 6.45
N GLU A 56 11.52 5.37 7.42
CA GLU A 56 11.95 6.10 8.62
C GLU A 56 12.72 5.14 9.53
N GLY A 57 14.05 5.28 9.56
CA GLY A 57 14.92 4.36 10.28
C GLY A 57 15.45 3.22 9.40
N ASP A 58 15.56 2.01 9.95
CA ASP A 58 16.03 0.85 9.21
C ASP A 58 14.89 0.10 8.51
N THR A 59 15.24 -0.65 7.46
CA THR A 59 14.27 -1.37 6.65
C THR A 59 13.44 -2.38 7.45
N LEU A 60 14.04 -3.10 8.41
CA LEU A 60 13.32 -4.17 9.11
C LEU A 60 12.28 -3.58 10.06
N SER A 61 12.63 -2.57 10.85
CA SER A 61 11.69 -1.84 11.70
C SER A 61 10.57 -1.20 10.87
N SER A 62 10.88 -0.73 9.66
CA SER A 62 9.89 -0.15 8.76
C SER A 62 8.90 -1.16 8.17
N LEU A 63 9.00 -2.47 8.43
CA LEU A 63 8.06 -3.48 7.96
C LEU A 63 7.02 -3.89 9.01
N GLU A 64 7.12 -3.39 10.25
CA GLU A 64 6.18 -3.70 11.34
C GLU A 64 4.72 -3.30 11.02
N TRP A 65 4.51 -2.39 10.08
CA TRP A 65 3.16 -2.01 9.62
C TRP A 65 2.43 -3.17 8.94
N LEU A 66 3.13 -4.15 8.37
CA LEU A 66 2.51 -5.31 7.71
C LEU A 66 1.66 -6.11 8.70
N ASP A 67 2.17 -6.34 9.91
CA ASP A 67 1.45 -7.07 10.96
C ASP A 67 0.14 -6.36 11.36
N ARG A 68 0.15 -5.01 11.38
CA ARG A 68 -1.04 -4.20 11.69
C ARG A 68 -2.17 -4.43 10.70
N TYR A 69 -1.85 -4.75 9.45
CA TYR A 69 -2.83 -5.03 8.39
C TYR A 69 -2.98 -6.52 8.07
N GLY A 70 -2.35 -7.41 8.85
CA GLY A 70 -2.41 -8.86 8.62
C GLY A 70 -1.71 -9.29 7.33
N LEU A 71 -0.81 -8.47 6.79
CA LEU A 71 -0.05 -8.73 5.58
C LEU A 71 1.27 -9.45 5.91
N LYS A 72 1.84 -10.12 4.92
CA LYS A 72 3.15 -10.78 5.03
C LYS A 72 4.06 -10.32 3.89
N ALA A 73 5.32 -10.03 4.23
CA ALA A 73 6.38 -9.78 3.25
C ALA A 73 6.92 -11.08 2.64
#